data_AF-A0AAU7VIA6-F1
#
_entry.id   AF-A0AAU7VIA6-F1
#
_cell.length_a   1.000
_cell.length_b   1.000
_cell.length_c   1.000
_cell.angle_alpha   90.00
_cell.angle_beta   90.00
_cell.angle_gamma   90.00
#
_symmetry.space_group_name_H-M   'P 1'
#
loop_
_entity.id
_entity.type
_entity.pdbx_description
1 polymer ?
#
loop_
_entity_poly.entity_id
_entity_poly.type
_entity_poly.pdbx_seq_one_letter_code
_entity_poly.pdbx_strand_id
1 'polypeptide(L)'
;MENNERKWLPNLENSIPKEAYGYKLCMYTIALEAWRRGLKVKFYNIYIDGKRRVRYTISNGEKKYEFAVSRGGKVTKEATNICLDKALTKKYLKKGNVCIPMGYKFNKNDSLESILQQLKNTPYPLVVKPVDSSAGRGVFTNITNNEELVEAITTLTDNLKVEDIIVEQYVQGSDYRIYVIGDKVVGAVTRVPAFVCGDGKLTVKQLIAEKNKKRKQNPYTHGRLIKIDRDLKKHLKKTNITLSYIPEKGERINLREKSNVSSGGEPTEITSELTENVKKLAVDAINAVPGLHQGAVDIVADLKSDIGYVLEINSKAQISMHTFPESGTAQDVPSAIIDYYFPETVNNKKINNSYFDFKSVLKPLENNLIKEVGIPSAPKLNYNAFKYTICGKVQRVGYRNWVVKKAGALQLNGFVQNIENGSVQIIVSGKKNNLEEFDKIISDTAPRKANVQDVTCEKYSRPVKLGFEIIRPNLTEKQVDRLIYENISLKKEYRKLLKKYNRVLKKYNSVLKSRAWKSIEFFRKLLGRS
;
A
#
# COMPACT_ATOMS: atom_id res chain seq x y z
N MET A 1 10.98 0.85 -26.36
CA MET A 1 11.13 0.35 -24.99
C MET A 1 10.35 -0.94 -24.90
N GLU A 2 11.08 -2.04 -25.02
CA GLU A 2 10.56 -3.41 -24.98
C GLU A 2 9.86 -3.71 -23.64
N ASN A 3 9.01 -4.73 -23.66
CA ASN A 3 8.24 -5.31 -22.57
C ASN A 3 8.93 -5.26 -21.19
N ASN A 4 8.75 -4.15 -20.45
CA ASN A 4 8.91 -4.14 -19.00
C ASN A 4 7.67 -4.81 -18.38
N GLU A 5 7.57 -6.13 -18.58
CA GLU A 5 6.58 -6.94 -17.89
C GLU A 5 6.88 -6.95 -16.39
N ARG A 6 5.81 -6.87 -15.60
CA ARG A 6 5.87 -6.96 -14.14
C ARG A 6 6.42 -8.32 -13.74
N LYS A 7 7.67 -8.38 -13.30
CA LYS A 7 8.29 -9.60 -12.76
C LYS A 7 8.06 -9.65 -11.25
N TRP A 8 6.84 -10.02 -10.84
CA TRP A 8 6.51 -10.20 -9.43
C TRP A 8 6.92 -11.57 -8.92
N LEU A 9 6.97 -11.71 -7.59
CA LEU A 9 7.29 -12.96 -6.93
C LEU A 9 6.15 -13.98 -7.15
N PRO A 10 6.41 -15.16 -7.78
CA PRO A 10 5.36 -16.11 -8.13
C PRO A 10 4.55 -16.63 -6.93
N ASN A 11 5.17 -16.74 -5.76
CA ASN A 11 4.55 -17.15 -4.50
C ASN A 11 3.62 -16.08 -3.90
N LEU A 12 3.64 -14.84 -4.41
CA LEU A 12 2.72 -13.75 -4.02
C LEU A 12 1.63 -13.49 -5.07
N GLU A 13 1.75 -14.03 -6.28
CA GLU A 13 0.70 -13.91 -7.29
C GLU A 13 -0.59 -14.56 -6.80
N ASN A 14 -1.69 -13.80 -6.81
CA ASN A 14 -3.03 -14.22 -6.35
C ASN A 14 -3.14 -14.58 -4.86
N SER A 15 -2.06 -14.50 -4.09
CA SER A 15 -2.10 -14.73 -2.64
C SER A 15 -2.34 -13.45 -1.84
N ILE A 16 -2.46 -12.29 -2.49
CA ILE A 16 -2.64 -11.00 -1.80
C ILE A 16 -4.14 -10.67 -1.67
N PRO A 17 -4.69 -10.65 -0.45
CA PRO A 17 -6.08 -10.30 -0.22
C PRO A 17 -6.30 -8.79 -0.43
N LYS A 18 -7.51 -8.39 -0.84
CA LYS A 18 -7.85 -6.97 -1.10
C LYS A 18 -7.72 -6.08 0.13
N GLU A 19 -7.85 -6.67 1.32
CA GLU A 19 -7.69 -6.00 2.61
C GLU A 19 -6.22 -5.65 2.92
N ALA A 20 -5.26 -6.30 2.26
CA ALA A 20 -3.83 -6.04 2.36
C ALA A 20 -3.43 -4.88 1.44
N TYR A 21 -3.60 -3.65 1.92
CA TYR A 21 -3.16 -2.44 1.22
C TYR A 21 -2.40 -1.49 2.16
N GLY A 22 -1.60 -0.59 1.58
CA GLY A 22 -0.79 0.36 2.35
C GLY A 22 0.18 -0.36 3.29
N TYR A 23 0.20 0.01 4.57
CA TYR A 23 1.02 -0.69 5.57
C TYR A 23 0.52 -2.09 5.92
N LYS A 24 -0.77 -2.39 5.69
CA LYS A 24 -1.31 -3.73 5.90
C LYS A 24 -0.74 -4.73 4.88
N LEU A 25 -0.34 -4.27 3.69
CA LEU A 25 0.31 -5.11 2.69
C LEU A 25 1.71 -5.57 3.14
N CYS A 26 2.52 -4.67 3.70
CA CYS A 26 3.82 -5.03 4.26
C CYS A 26 3.67 -6.03 5.41
N MET A 27 2.76 -5.72 6.33
CA MET A 27 2.46 -6.60 7.45
C MET A 27 1.99 -7.99 6.99
N TYR A 28 1.09 -8.05 6.01
CA TYR A 28 0.59 -9.32 5.48
C TYR A 28 1.68 -10.14 4.81
N THR A 29 2.51 -9.54 3.95
CA THR A 29 3.56 -10.27 3.21
C THR A 29 4.64 -10.83 4.13
N ILE A 30 5.07 -10.08 5.16
CA ILE A 30 6.02 -10.59 6.17
C ILE A 30 5.39 -11.70 7.02
N ALA A 31 4.15 -11.49 7.48
CA ALA A 31 3.43 -12.50 8.26
C ALA A 31 3.17 -13.78 7.46
N LEU A 32 2.83 -13.65 6.18
CA LEU A 32 2.61 -14.77 5.26
C LEU A 32 3.89 -15.59 5.06
N GLU A 33 5.01 -14.90 4.85
CA GLU A 33 6.31 -15.56 4.69
C GLU A 33 6.72 -16.31 5.97
N ALA A 34 6.61 -15.66 7.13
CA ALA A 34 6.89 -16.30 8.42
C ALA A 34 6.02 -17.55 8.64
N TRP A 35 4.72 -17.39 8.38
CA TRP A 35 3.74 -18.45 8.55
C TRP A 35 4.02 -19.65 7.64
N ARG A 36 4.35 -19.42 6.37
CA ARG A 36 4.72 -20.48 5.40
C ARG A 36 5.94 -21.29 5.85
N ARG A 37 6.85 -20.68 6.60
CA ARG A 37 8.02 -21.34 7.19
C ARG A 37 7.76 -22.08 8.50
N GLY A 38 6.50 -22.11 8.94
CA GLY A 38 6.07 -22.79 10.17
C GLY A 38 6.14 -21.94 11.43
N LEU A 39 6.43 -20.64 11.33
CA LEU A 39 6.46 -19.75 12.49
C LEU A 39 5.04 -19.42 12.96
N LYS A 40 4.87 -19.29 14.28
CA LYS A 40 3.61 -18.86 14.90
C LYS A 40 3.43 -17.36 14.66
N VAL A 41 2.28 -16.98 14.11
CA VAL A 41 1.93 -15.59 13.83
C VAL A 41 0.69 -15.19 14.64
N LYS A 42 0.74 -14.02 15.27
CA LYS A 42 -0.38 -13.46 16.03
C LYS A 42 -0.55 -11.97 15.74
N PHE A 43 -1.77 -11.52 15.47
CA PHE A 43 -2.10 -10.12 15.27
C PHE A 43 -2.81 -9.56 16.50
N TYR A 44 -2.62 -8.27 16.80
CA TYR A 44 -3.24 -7.63 17.95
C TYR A 44 -3.43 -6.12 17.74
N ASN A 45 -4.37 -5.54 18.48
CA ASN A 45 -4.57 -4.10 18.53
C ASN A 45 -3.71 -3.46 19.61
N ILE A 46 -3.17 -2.29 19.30
CA ILE A 46 -2.63 -1.34 20.27
C ILE A 46 -3.27 0.04 20.04
N TYR A 47 -3.26 0.87 21.07
CA TYR A 47 -3.74 2.25 21.02
C TYR A 47 -2.56 3.18 21.25
N ILE A 48 -2.28 4.04 20.27
CA ILE A 48 -1.25 5.08 20.36
C ILE A 48 -1.93 6.40 19.99
N ASP A 49 -1.87 7.40 20.86
CA ASP A 49 -2.50 8.72 20.70
C ASP A 49 -4.00 8.64 20.37
N GLY A 50 -4.72 7.76 21.09
CA GLY A 50 -6.14 7.49 20.86
C GLY A 50 -6.47 6.79 19.54
N LYS A 51 -5.46 6.47 18.71
CA LYS A 51 -5.64 5.81 17.41
C LYS A 51 -5.30 4.33 17.51
N ARG A 52 -6.27 3.50 17.14
CA ARG A 52 -6.06 2.06 17.01
C ARG A 52 -5.05 1.75 15.91
N ARG A 53 -4.10 0.87 16.20
CA ARG A 53 -3.10 0.34 15.27
C ARG A 53 -3.05 -1.17 15.41
N VAL A 54 -2.92 -1.86 14.28
CA VAL A 54 -2.65 -3.31 14.28
C VAL A 54 -1.15 -3.54 14.33
N ARG A 55 -0.74 -4.52 15.13
CA ARG A 55 0.61 -5.08 15.24
C ARG A 55 0.56 -6.59 15.10
N TYR A 56 1.71 -7.20 14.97
CA TYR A 56 1.82 -8.64 14.91
C TYR A 56 3.10 -9.14 15.57
N THR A 57 3.07 -10.37 16.05
CA THR A 57 4.24 -11.07 16.58
C THR A 57 4.51 -12.31 15.74
N ILE A 58 5.80 -12.64 15.61
CA ILE A 58 6.28 -13.87 14.99
C ILE A 58 7.13 -14.60 16.02
N SER A 59 6.98 -15.93 16.11
CA SER A 59 7.75 -16.76 17.04
C SER A 59 8.01 -18.16 16.51
N ASN A 60 9.16 -18.73 16.85
CA ASN A 60 9.50 -20.15 16.64
C ASN A 60 9.23 -21.02 17.89
N GLY A 61 8.74 -20.43 18.99
CA GLY A 61 8.56 -21.07 20.30
C GLY A 61 9.59 -20.64 21.35
N GLU A 62 10.83 -20.42 20.94
CA GLU A 62 11.94 -19.97 21.81
C GLU A 62 12.13 -18.46 21.72
N LYS A 63 12.20 -17.94 20.50
CA LYS A 63 12.33 -16.52 20.17
C LYS A 63 10.98 -15.97 19.74
N LYS A 64 10.72 -14.72 20.13
CA LYS A 64 9.52 -13.99 19.75
C LYS A 64 9.88 -12.53 19.49
N TYR A 65 9.42 -12.00 18.36
CA TYR A 65 9.62 -10.60 17.99
C TYR A 65 8.29 -9.93 17.65
N GLU A 66 8.13 -8.69 18.11
CA GLU A 66 7.01 -7.84 17.73
C GLU A 66 7.35 -7.04 16.46
N PHE A 67 6.34 -6.80 15.63
CA PHE A 67 6.50 -6.07 14.39
C PHE A 67 5.46 -4.95 14.24
N ALA A 68 5.94 -3.81 13.76
CA ALA A 68 5.15 -2.67 13.36
C ALA A 68 5.38 -2.39 11.87
N VAL A 69 4.44 -2.80 11.02
CA VAL A 69 4.61 -2.75 9.55
C VAL A 69 5.79 -3.65 9.16
N SER A 70 6.93 -3.10 8.75
CA SER A 70 8.17 -3.83 8.44
C SER A 70 9.20 -3.79 9.56
N ARG A 71 9.03 -2.91 10.55
CA ARG A 71 9.97 -2.75 11.66
C ARG A 71 9.79 -3.88 12.67
N GLY A 72 10.79 -4.75 12.81
CA GLY A 72 10.79 -5.82 13.80
C GLY A 72 11.44 -5.43 15.13
N GLY A 73 11.32 -6.32 16.11
CA GLY A 73 11.69 -6.07 17.51
C GLY A 73 13.19 -5.98 17.79
N LYS A 74 14.07 -6.21 16.81
CA LYS A 74 15.51 -5.93 16.94
C LYS A 74 15.80 -4.43 16.81
N VAL A 75 14.90 -3.65 16.20
CA VAL A 75 15.04 -2.20 16.10
C VAL A 75 14.64 -1.54 17.42
N THR A 76 15.57 -0.82 18.05
CA THR A 76 15.33 -0.21 19.37
C THR A 76 14.38 1.00 19.29
N LYS A 77 13.82 1.39 20.44
CA LYS A 77 12.98 2.60 20.53
C LYS A 77 13.84 3.84 20.33
N GLU A 78 15.05 3.82 20.82
CA GLU A 78 16.07 4.87 20.70
C GLU A 78 16.40 5.09 19.22
N ALA A 79 16.70 4.03 18.46
CA ALA A 79 16.92 4.11 17.02
C ALA A 79 15.71 4.68 16.28
N THR A 80 14.50 4.30 16.69
CA THR A 80 13.26 4.85 16.15
C THR A 80 13.15 6.36 16.39
N ASN A 81 13.43 6.81 17.61
CA ASN A 81 13.35 8.23 17.98
C ASN A 81 14.40 9.05 17.23
N ILE A 82 15.61 8.52 17.05
CA ILE A 82 16.65 9.13 16.21
C ILE A 82 16.12 9.34 14.79
N CYS A 83 15.54 8.31 14.17
CA CYS A 83 15.03 8.38 12.80
C CYS A 83 13.78 9.28 12.64
N LEU A 84 13.08 9.64 13.73
CA LEU A 84 11.94 10.55 13.66
C LEU A 84 12.39 12.02 13.58
N ASP A 85 13.58 12.34 14.10
CA ASP A 85 14.19 13.67 14.01
C ASP A 85 15.28 13.67 12.93
N LYS A 86 15.02 14.37 11.81
CA LYS A 86 15.96 14.45 10.68
C LYS A 86 17.29 15.11 11.07
N ALA A 87 17.26 16.11 11.95
CA ALA A 87 18.47 16.80 12.38
C ALA A 87 19.31 15.89 13.28
N LEU A 88 18.67 15.15 14.20
CA LEU A 88 19.34 14.16 15.02
C LEU A 88 19.91 13.01 14.17
N THR A 89 19.13 12.48 13.22
CA THR A 89 19.59 11.46 12.26
C THR A 89 20.86 11.92 11.55
N LYS A 90 20.89 13.16 11.03
CA LYS A 90 22.08 13.73 10.38
C LYS A 90 23.29 13.84 11.30
N LYS A 91 23.12 14.12 12.60
CA LYS A 91 24.23 14.12 13.56
C LYS A 91 24.88 12.74 13.67
N TYR A 92 24.08 11.68 13.74
CA TYR A 92 24.58 10.30 13.76
C TYR A 92 25.26 9.92 12.44
N LEU A 93 24.65 10.25 11.30
CA LEU A 93 25.23 10.04 9.97
C LEU A 93 26.60 10.72 9.83
N LYS A 94 26.70 11.99 10.24
CA LYS A 94 27.97 12.75 10.22
C LYS A 94 29.03 12.10 11.11
N LYS A 95 28.66 11.65 12.31
CA LYS A 95 29.58 10.94 13.23
C LYS A 95 30.06 9.60 12.64
N GLY A 96 29.23 8.93 11.85
CA GLY A 96 29.57 7.71 11.12
C GLY A 96 30.29 7.95 9.78
N ASN A 97 30.75 9.17 9.49
CA ASN A 97 31.37 9.55 8.21
C ASN A 97 30.50 9.25 6.97
N VAL A 98 29.18 9.28 7.13
CA VAL A 98 28.24 9.05 6.02
C VAL A 98 28.03 10.35 5.25
N CYS A 99 28.14 10.28 3.92
CA CYS A 99 27.91 11.43 3.04
C CYS A 99 26.47 11.92 3.13
N ILE A 100 26.28 13.16 3.58
CA ILE A 100 24.99 13.85 3.71
C ILE A 100 25.08 15.25 3.07
N PRO A 101 23.95 15.83 2.61
CA PRO A 101 23.96 17.22 2.17
C PRO A 101 24.31 18.13 3.35
N MET A 102 25.30 19.01 3.14
CA MET A 102 25.72 20.02 4.11
C MET A 102 24.57 20.97 4.41
N GLY A 103 24.35 21.29 5.68
CA GLY A 103 23.24 22.14 6.08
C GLY A 103 23.06 22.26 7.58
N TYR A 104 22.15 23.13 7.98
CA TYR A 104 21.90 23.52 9.38
C TYR A 104 20.40 23.49 9.70
N LYS A 105 20.09 23.24 10.98
CA LYS A 105 18.75 23.36 11.54
C LYS A 105 18.60 24.77 12.11
N PHE A 106 17.46 25.39 11.85
CA PHE A 106 17.03 26.66 12.43
C PHE A 106 15.64 26.52 13.02
N ASN A 107 15.34 27.34 14.02
CA ASN A 107 14.01 27.48 14.60
C ASN A 107 13.33 28.77 14.07
N LYS A 108 12.03 28.91 14.30
CA LYS A 108 11.25 30.09 13.86
C LYS A 108 11.68 31.42 14.50
N ASN A 109 12.41 31.38 15.61
CA ASN A 109 12.85 32.54 16.36
C ASN A 109 14.23 33.03 15.88
N ASP A 110 14.95 32.24 15.08
CA ASP A 110 16.21 32.63 14.49
C ASP A 110 15.97 33.73 13.45
N SER A 111 16.69 34.85 13.57
CA SER A 111 16.56 35.96 12.62
C SER A 111 17.08 35.56 11.23
N LEU A 112 16.47 36.11 10.17
CA LEU A 112 16.95 35.89 8.80
C LEU A 112 18.43 36.27 8.63
N GLU A 113 18.89 37.33 9.30
CA GLU A 113 20.30 37.73 9.31
C GLU A 113 21.22 36.65 9.90
N SER A 114 20.83 36.05 11.03
CA SER A 114 21.58 34.96 11.67
C SER A 114 21.64 33.73 10.75
N ILE A 115 20.50 33.39 10.12
CA ILE A 115 20.43 32.28 9.17
C ILE A 115 21.37 32.50 7.98
N LEU A 116 21.31 33.68 7.35
CA LEU A 116 22.16 34.04 6.21
C LEU A 116 23.64 34.07 6.59
N GLN A 117 23.97 34.58 7.78
CA GLN A 117 25.34 34.59 8.29
C GLN A 117 25.88 33.17 8.48
N GLN A 118 25.09 32.26 9.05
CA GLN A 118 25.49 30.87 9.24
C GLN A 118 25.63 30.12 7.90
N LEU A 119 24.86 30.52 6.88
CA LEU A 119 24.90 29.93 5.54
C LEU A 119 25.90 30.59 4.59
N LYS A 120 26.64 31.64 5.00
CA LYS A 120 27.51 32.44 4.13
C LYS A 120 28.49 31.62 3.27
N ASN A 121 28.96 30.49 3.78
CA ASN A 121 29.91 29.60 3.08
C ASN A 121 29.25 28.34 2.47
N THR A 122 27.92 28.29 2.42
CA THR A 122 27.18 27.18 1.82
C THR A 122 26.86 27.53 0.36
N PRO A 123 27.38 26.78 -0.62
CA PRO A 123 27.13 27.10 -2.02
C PRO A 123 25.67 26.84 -2.41
N TYR A 124 25.15 27.71 -3.27
CA TYR A 124 23.91 27.50 -3.98
C TYR A 124 24.07 26.41 -5.06
N PRO A 125 23.00 25.69 -5.46
CA PRO A 125 21.63 25.86 -4.98
C PRO A 125 21.36 25.25 -3.59
N LEU A 126 20.32 25.74 -2.92
CA LEU A 126 19.88 25.29 -1.61
C LEU A 126 18.49 24.63 -1.64
N VAL A 127 18.19 23.92 -0.56
CA VAL A 127 16.91 23.29 -0.25
C VAL A 127 16.48 23.76 1.14
N VAL A 128 15.23 24.18 1.27
CA VAL A 128 14.60 24.51 2.57
C VAL A 128 13.46 23.53 2.82
N LYS A 129 13.45 22.89 3.99
CA LYS A 129 12.42 21.91 4.37
C LYS A 129 12.12 21.93 5.87
N PRO A 130 10.88 21.66 6.31
CA PRO A 130 10.57 21.42 7.72
C PRO A 130 11.28 20.17 8.26
N VAL A 131 11.64 20.20 9.55
CA VAL A 131 12.19 19.02 10.25
C VAL A 131 11.16 17.88 10.25
N ASP A 132 9.91 18.18 10.63
CA ASP A 132 8.85 17.17 10.86
C ASP A 132 7.94 16.89 9.64
N SER A 133 8.32 17.33 8.44
CA SER A 133 7.49 17.10 7.25
C SER A 133 7.70 15.72 6.62
N SER A 134 6.60 15.17 6.10
CA SER A 134 6.58 13.94 5.31
C SER A 134 6.08 14.20 3.88
N ALA A 135 6.53 13.38 2.92
CA ALA A 135 6.05 13.38 1.53
C ALA A 135 6.26 14.69 0.75
N GLY A 136 7.36 15.40 1.02
CA GLY A 136 7.74 16.62 0.27
C GLY A 136 6.84 17.83 0.53
N ARG A 137 6.03 17.83 1.60
CA ARG A 137 5.23 18.99 1.99
C ARG A 137 6.14 20.07 2.60
N GLY A 138 6.03 21.29 2.06
CA GLY A 138 6.86 22.41 2.49
C GLY A 138 8.33 22.30 2.06
N VAL A 139 8.65 21.48 1.06
CA VAL A 139 10.03 21.40 0.55
C VAL A 139 10.18 22.35 -0.63
N PHE A 140 11.06 23.33 -0.48
CA PHE A 140 11.50 24.25 -1.53
C PHE A 140 12.89 23.79 -1.98
N THR A 141 13.07 23.59 -3.29
CA THR A 141 14.30 23.04 -3.87
C THR A 141 14.80 23.95 -4.98
N ASN A 142 16.10 23.86 -5.30
CA ASN A 142 16.73 24.64 -6.37
C ASN A 142 16.60 26.15 -6.13
N ILE A 143 16.71 26.56 -4.86
CA ILE A 143 16.83 27.97 -4.47
C ILE A 143 18.21 28.42 -4.92
N THR A 144 18.31 29.50 -5.67
CA THR A 144 19.57 29.91 -6.33
C THR A 144 20.18 31.21 -5.79
N ASN A 145 19.44 31.93 -4.95
CA ASN A 145 19.85 33.23 -4.40
C ASN A 145 19.23 33.51 -3.02
N ASN A 146 19.66 34.58 -2.36
CA ASN A 146 19.20 34.97 -1.02
C ASN A 146 17.73 35.37 -0.99
N GLU A 147 17.20 35.99 -2.05
CA GLU A 147 15.82 36.46 -2.10
C GLU A 147 14.84 35.28 -2.09
N GLU A 148 15.09 34.28 -2.96
CA GLU A 148 14.34 33.02 -2.98
C GLU A 148 14.47 32.26 -1.66
N LEU A 149 15.64 32.30 -1.02
CA LEU A 149 15.87 31.66 0.27
C LEU A 149 15.00 32.29 1.36
N VAL A 150 14.98 33.63 1.44
CA VAL A 150 14.16 34.38 2.37
C VAL A 150 12.67 34.09 2.12
N GLU A 151 12.21 34.13 0.87
CA GLU A 151 10.82 33.82 0.52
C GLU A 151 10.42 32.40 0.98
N ALA A 152 11.29 31.41 0.74
CA ALA A 152 11.04 30.03 1.14
C ALA A 152 10.97 29.88 2.67
N ILE A 153 11.89 30.51 3.40
CA ILE A 153 11.92 30.50 4.88
C ILE A 153 10.65 31.16 5.42
N THR A 154 10.35 32.39 5.01
CA THR A 154 9.15 33.14 5.44
C THR A 154 7.87 32.38 5.12
N THR A 155 7.80 31.71 3.97
CA THR A 155 6.62 30.88 3.64
C THR A 155 6.45 29.73 4.61
N LEU A 156 7.53 29.09 5.07
CA LEU A 156 7.44 28.01 6.06
C LEU A 156 7.12 28.53 7.46
N THR A 157 7.84 29.54 7.94
CA THR A 157 7.72 30.04 9.32
C THR A 157 6.44 30.85 9.49
N ASP A 158 6.14 31.78 8.59
CA ASP A 158 5.12 32.80 8.82
C ASP A 158 3.79 32.37 8.24
N ASN A 159 3.77 31.79 7.04
CA ASN A 159 2.54 31.37 6.39
C ASN A 159 2.08 29.98 6.85
N LEU A 160 3.02 29.04 6.98
CA LEU A 160 2.71 27.65 7.35
C LEU A 160 2.94 27.34 8.83
N LYS A 161 3.44 28.29 9.63
CA LYS A 161 3.65 28.18 11.08
C LYS A 161 4.50 26.96 11.46
N VAL A 162 5.54 26.71 10.68
CA VAL A 162 6.53 25.66 10.95
C VAL A 162 7.52 26.15 12.00
N GLU A 163 7.69 25.38 13.08
CA GLU A 163 8.57 25.72 14.20
C GLU A 163 10.05 25.54 13.86
N ASP A 164 10.39 24.46 13.16
CA ASP A 164 11.76 24.05 12.87
C ASP A 164 11.98 23.77 11.38
N ILE A 165 13.02 24.36 10.80
CA ILE A 165 13.42 24.19 9.41
C ILE A 165 14.86 23.69 9.28
N ILE A 166 15.16 23.09 8.14
CA ILE A 166 16.51 22.72 7.70
C ILE A 166 16.78 23.44 6.40
N VAL A 167 17.92 24.11 6.32
CA VAL A 167 18.49 24.61 5.06
C VAL A 167 19.72 23.78 4.72
N GLU A 168 19.74 23.18 3.54
CA GLU A 168 20.80 22.28 3.10
C GLU A 168 21.16 22.49 1.63
N GLN A 169 22.36 22.05 1.26
CA GLN A 169 22.83 22.00 -0.11
C GLN A 169 21.87 21.19 -0.98
N TYR A 170 21.55 21.72 -2.16
CA TYR A 170 20.91 20.93 -3.21
C TYR A 170 21.92 19.94 -3.80
N VAL A 171 21.57 18.66 -3.73
CA VAL A 171 22.36 17.58 -4.32
C VAL A 171 21.71 17.12 -5.62
N GLN A 172 22.51 17.03 -6.69
CA GLN A 172 22.05 16.55 -7.98
C GLN A 172 22.09 15.02 -8.03
N GLY A 173 21.09 14.40 -8.65
CA GLY A 173 21.03 12.96 -8.85
C GLY A 173 19.60 12.45 -8.92
N SER A 174 19.48 11.13 -9.04
CA SER A 174 18.20 10.44 -8.94
C SER A 174 17.91 10.04 -7.50
N ASP A 175 16.63 10.10 -7.11
CA ASP A 175 16.16 9.66 -5.81
C ASP A 175 15.97 8.13 -5.79
N TYR A 176 16.64 7.48 -4.84
CA TYR A 176 16.60 6.06 -4.59
C TYR A 176 16.17 5.79 -3.15
N ARG A 177 15.19 4.92 -2.97
CA ARG A 177 14.84 4.35 -1.68
C ARG A 177 15.40 2.94 -1.58
N ILE A 178 16.35 2.75 -0.68
CA ILE A 178 17.14 1.52 -0.53
C ILE A 178 16.80 0.88 0.81
N TYR A 179 16.26 -0.34 0.80
CA TYR A 179 15.98 -1.10 2.00
C TYR A 179 17.17 -1.97 2.37
N VAL A 180 17.61 -1.84 3.62
CA VAL A 180 18.80 -2.49 4.17
C VAL A 180 18.41 -3.31 5.39
N ILE A 181 19.02 -4.49 5.54
CA ILE A 181 18.88 -5.38 6.70
C ILE A 181 20.27 -5.92 7.06
N GLY A 182 20.72 -5.67 8.29
CA GLY A 182 22.12 -5.89 8.67
C GLY A 182 23.04 -5.13 7.71
N ASP A 183 24.04 -5.83 7.19
CA ASP A 183 25.00 -5.28 6.24
C ASP A 183 24.64 -5.51 4.76
N LYS A 184 23.35 -5.75 4.47
CA LYS A 184 22.90 -6.11 3.11
C LYS A 184 21.80 -5.18 2.60
N VAL A 185 22.00 -4.67 1.40
CA VAL A 185 20.93 -4.08 0.57
C VAL A 185 20.05 -5.21 0.03
N VAL A 186 18.77 -5.18 0.37
CA VAL A 186 17.79 -6.23 -0.02
C VAL A 186 16.75 -5.74 -1.02
N GLY A 187 16.75 -4.45 -1.32
CA GLY A 187 15.89 -3.89 -2.36
C GLY A 187 16.15 -2.41 -2.55
N ALA A 188 16.03 -1.90 -3.77
CA ALA A 188 16.18 -0.50 -4.10
C ALA A 188 15.18 -0.11 -5.18
N VAL A 189 14.52 1.03 -4.98
CA VAL A 189 13.57 1.55 -5.96
C VAL A 189 13.83 3.02 -6.24
N THR A 190 13.69 3.40 -7.50
CA THR A 190 13.50 4.81 -7.86
C THR A 190 12.02 5.06 -8.17
N ARG A 191 11.62 6.33 -8.06
CA ARG A 191 10.24 6.75 -8.29
C ARG A 191 10.18 7.57 -9.56
N VAL A 192 9.57 7.02 -10.60
CA VAL A 192 9.38 7.74 -11.86
C VAL A 192 8.09 8.57 -11.77
N PRO A 193 8.10 9.87 -12.13
CA PRO A 193 6.88 10.68 -12.19
C PRO A 193 5.82 10.05 -13.08
N ALA A 194 4.54 10.31 -12.78
CA ALA A 194 3.44 9.73 -13.56
C ALA A 194 3.58 10.10 -15.04
N PHE A 195 3.51 9.10 -15.93
CA PHE A 195 3.59 9.30 -17.39
C PHE A 195 2.67 8.36 -18.14
N VAL A 196 2.43 8.62 -19.42
CA VAL A 196 1.86 7.67 -20.38
C VAL A 196 2.75 7.61 -21.63
N CYS A 197 2.74 6.47 -22.34
CA CYS A 197 3.40 6.34 -23.63
C CYS A 197 2.34 6.27 -24.72
N GLY A 198 2.53 7.04 -25.79
CA GLY A 198 1.67 7.02 -26.96
C GLY A 198 1.70 5.68 -27.67
N ASP A 199 0.55 5.32 -28.24
CA ASP A 199 0.36 4.20 -29.15
C ASP A 199 -0.02 4.67 -30.56
N GLY A 200 -0.03 5.99 -30.80
CA GLY A 200 -0.47 6.63 -32.04
C GLY A 200 -1.98 6.62 -32.26
N LYS A 201 -2.79 6.17 -31.29
CA LYS A 201 -4.24 5.97 -31.46
C LYS A 201 -5.07 6.58 -30.33
N LEU A 202 -4.65 6.38 -29.10
CA LEU A 202 -5.38 6.79 -27.91
C LEU A 202 -4.97 8.18 -27.46
N THR A 203 -5.96 8.95 -27.01
CA THR A 203 -5.72 10.23 -26.36
C THR A 203 -5.00 10.06 -25.03
N VAL A 204 -4.29 11.09 -24.55
CA VAL A 204 -3.68 11.12 -23.20
C VAL A 204 -4.69 10.69 -22.12
N LYS A 205 -5.93 11.15 -22.20
CA LYS A 205 -7.00 10.76 -21.27
C LYS A 205 -7.31 9.25 -21.29
N GLN A 206 -7.37 8.65 -22.48
CA GLN A 206 -7.61 7.21 -22.64
C GLN A 206 -6.40 6.38 -22.19
N LEU A 207 -5.18 6.83 -22.50
CA LEU A 207 -3.94 6.19 -22.03
C LEU A 207 -3.86 6.19 -20.50
N ILE A 208 -4.28 7.28 -19.83
CA ILE A 208 -4.39 7.33 -18.37
C ILE A 208 -5.39 6.28 -17.85
N ALA A 209 -6.53 6.10 -18.52
CA ALA A 209 -7.54 5.12 -18.13
C ALA A 209 -7.00 3.68 -18.24
N GLU A 210 -6.36 3.34 -19.36
CA GLU A 210 -5.73 2.02 -19.56
C GLU A 210 -4.61 1.76 -18.55
N LYS A 211 -3.76 2.77 -18.30
CA LYS A 211 -2.72 2.67 -17.27
C LYS A 211 -3.33 2.43 -15.89
N ASN A 212 -4.38 3.15 -15.53
CA ASN A 212 -5.09 2.95 -14.27
C ASN A 212 -5.75 1.57 -14.14
N LYS A 213 -6.24 0.98 -15.23
CA LYS A 213 -6.75 -0.41 -15.24
C LYS A 213 -5.65 -1.40 -14.85
N LYS A 214 -4.44 -1.24 -15.41
CA LYS A 214 -3.27 -2.02 -15.00
C LYS A 214 -2.89 -1.75 -13.54
N ARG A 215 -2.91 -0.49 -13.08
CA ARG A 215 -2.60 -0.13 -11.68
C ARG A 215 -3.56 -0.77 -10.69
N LYS A 216 -4.85 -0.88 -11.00
CA LYS A 216 -5.87 -1.55 -10.16
C LYS A 216 -5.55 -3.03 -9.88
N GLN A 217 -4.78 -3.68 -10.76
CA GLN A 217 -4.38 -5.09 -10.59
C GLN A 217 -3.13 -5.25 -9.71
N ASN A 218 -2.35 -4.19 -9.50
CA ASN A 218 -1.13 -4.23 -8.70
C ASN A 218 -1.46 -3.98 -7.20
N PRO A 219 -1.13 -4.92 -6.28
CA PRO A 219 -1.41 -4.78 -4.86
C PRO A 219 -0.80 -3.53 -4.20
N TYR A 220 0.28 -3.00 -4.74
CA TYR A 220 0.86 -1.75 -4.26
C TYR A 220 0.15 -0.53 -4.86
N THR A 221 -0.14 -0.51 -6.17
CA THR A 221 -0.64 0.71 -6.83
C THR A 221 -2.16 0.78 -7.00
N HIS A 222 -2.94 -0.23 -6.61
CA HIS A 222 -4.39 -0.27 -6.84
C HIS A 222 -5.15 0.94 -6.27
N GLY A 223 -4.69 1.47 -5.12
CA GLY A 223 -5.25 2.68 -4.49
C GLY A 223 -4.57 3.99 -4.89
N ARG A 224 -3.56 3.93 -5.78
CA ARG A 224 -2.67 5.03 -6.14
C ARG A 224 -2.80 5.37 -7.63
N LEU A 225 -4.02 5.61 -8.07
CA LEU A 225 -4.35 5.89 -9.47
C LEU A 225 -3.88 7.28 -9.91
N ILE A 226 -3.60 7.42 -11.20
CA ILE A 226 -3.36 8.71 -11.85
C ILE A 226 -4.70 9.44 -11.94
N LYS A 227 -4.87 10.47 -11.11
CA LYS A 227 -6.07 11.32 -11.11
C LYS A 227 -5.85 12.54 -11.99
N ILE A 228 -6.85 12.88 -12.81
CA ILE A 228 -6.88 14.11 -13.59
C ILE A 228 -7.34 15.25 -12.67
N ASP A 229 -6.42 15.75 -11.84
CA ASP A 229 -6.65 16.85 -10.89
C ASP A 229 -6.06 18.18 -11.38
N ARG A 230 -6.15 19.22 -10.55
CA ARG A 230 -5.65 20.56 -10.87
C ARG A 230 -4.16 20.56 -11.18
N ASP A 231 -3.37 19.80 -10.43
CA ASP A 231 -1.91 19.77 -10.57
C ASP A 231 -1.48 19.12 -11.89
N LEU A 232 -2.11 17.99 -12.26
CA LEU A 232 -1.88 17.36 -13.56
C LEU A 232 -2.27 18.30 -14.71
N LYS A 233 -3.44 18.94 -14.62
CA LYS A 233 -3.89 19.91 -15.64
C LYS A 233 -2.93 21.10 -15.77
N LYS A 234 -2.42 21.62 -14.64
CA LYS A 234 -1.44 22.71 -14.62
C LYS A 234 -0.14 22.29 -15.30
N HIS A 235 0.34 21.08 -15.03
CA HIS A 235 1.55 20.55 -15.67
C HIS A 235 1.38 20.40 -17.18
N LEU A 236 0.30 19.76 -17.63
CA LEU A 236 0.02 19.61 -19.07
C LEU A 236 -0.09 20.96 -19.79
N LYS A 237 -0.72 21.97 -19.15
CA LYS A 237 -0.78 23.34 -19.70
C LYS A 237 0.63 23.96 -19.82
N LYS A 238 1.51 23.75 -18.84
CA LYS A 238 2.90 24.26 -18.87
C LYS A 238 3.70 23.64 -20.01
N THR A 239 3.39 22.41 -20.41
CA THR A 239 4.06 21.71 -21.51
C THR A 239 3.29 21.78 -22.83
N ASN A 240 2.26 22.63 -22.95
CA ASN A 240 1.42 22.78 -24.14
C ASN A 240 0.74 21.47 -24.63
N ILE A 241 0.47 20.52 -23.73
CA ILE A 241 -0.19 19.27 -24.04
C ILE A 241 -1.64 19.31 -23.53
N THR A 242 -2.57 18.73 -24.29
CA THR A 242 -3.98 18.63 -23.89
C THR A 242 -4.36 17.18 -23.60
N LEU A 243 -5.45 16.97 -22.85
CA LEU A 243 -5.96 15.62 -22.56
C LEU A 243 -6.49 14.89 -23.80
N SER A 244 -6.84 15.63 -24.86
CA SER A 244 -7.29 15.13 -26.15
C SER A 244 -6.16 14.89 -27.15
N TYR A 245 -4.93 15.30 -26.83
CA TYR A 245 -3.76 15.00 -27.65
C TYR A 245 -3.59 13.48 -27.79
N ILE A 246 -3.25 13.02 -29.00
CA ILE A 246 -2.95 11.63 -29.32
C ILE A 246 -1.43 11.54 -29.52
N PRO A 247 -0.68 11.02 -28.53
CA PRO A 247 0.77 10.95 -28.65
C PRO A 247 1.20 9.87 -29.64
N GLU A 248 2.27 10.13 -30.37
CA GLU A 248 2.84 9.19 -31.33
C GLU A 248 3.31 7.90 -30.64
N LYS A 249 3.41 6.80 -31.41
CA LYS A 249 3.83 5.52 -30.85
C LYS A 249 5.23 5.63 -30.24
N GLY A 250 5.33 5.44 -28.93
CA GLY A 250 6.58 5.55 -28.17
C GLY A 250 6.84 6.94 -27.58
N GLU A 251 6.06 7.95 -27.94
CA GLU A 251 6.17 9.29 -27.35
C GLU A 251 5.79 9.23 -25.87
N ARG A 252 6.67 9.72 -25.00
CA ARG A 252 6.45 9.74 -23.55
C ARG A 252 5.89 11.08 -23.10
N ILE A 253 4.69 11.05 -22.53
CA ILE A 253 4.03 12.21 -21.93
C ILE A 253 4.16 12.15 -20.42
N ASN A 254 4.99 13.02 -19.85
CA ASN A 254 5.02 13.21 -18.40
C ASN A 254 3.75 13.96 -17.97
N LEU A 255 3.06 13.40 -16.98
CA LEU A 255 1.79 13.93 -16.46
C LEU A 255 2.01 14.77 -15.19
N ARG A 256 3.16 14.60 -14.54
CA ARG A 256 3.55 15.31 -13.33
C ARG A 256 5.06 15.50 -13.30
N GLU A 257 5.48 16.56 -12.63
CA GLU A 257 6.88 16.83 -12.32
C GLU A 257 7.37 16.03 -11.10
N LYS A 258 6.54 15.95 -10.04
CA LYS A 258 6.87 15.23 -8.80
C LYS A 258 6.74 13.72 -8.97
N SER A 259 7.72 12.98 -8.45
CA SER A 259 7.81 11.51 -8.45
C SER A 259 6.96 10.79 -7.39
N ASN A 260 5.92 11.42 -6.85
CA ASN A 260 5.13 10.82 -5.77
C ASN A 260 4.27 9.65 -6.27
N VAL A 261 4.55 8.44 -5.78
CA VAL A 261 3.74 7.24 -6.08
C VAL A 261 2.26 7.44 -5.71
N SER A 262 1.97 8.15 -4.60
CA SER A 262 0.61 8.49 -4.18
C SER A 262 -0.17 9.32 -5.21
N SER A 263 0.54 10.05 -6.09
CA SER A 263 -0.02 10.86 -7.17
C SER A 263 0.04 10.16 -8.53
N GLY A 264 0.31 8.85 -8.55
CA GLY A 264 0.39 8.05 -9.78
C GLY A 264 1.81 7.78 -10.29
N GLY A 265 2.84 8.17 -9.53
CA GLY A 265 4.22 7.78 -9.83
C GLY A 265 4.42 6.26 -9.82
N GLU A 266 5.49 5.82 -10.48
CA GLU A 266 5.81 4.41 -10.72
C GLU A 266 7.07 4.00 -9.96
N PRO A 267 6.98 3.06 -9.00
CA PRO A 267 8.17 2.47 -8.40
C PRO A 267 8.84 1.55 -9.44
N THR A 268 10.09 1.86 -9.75
CA THR A 268 10.94 1.05 -10.62
C THR A 268 12.02 0.41 -9.76
N GLU A 269 12.11 -0.91 -9.78
CA GLU A 269 13.08 -1.68 -9.02
C GLU A 269 14.44 -1.65 -9.73
N ILE A 270 15.48 -1.26 -8.99
CA ILE A 270 16.80 -0.93 -9.54
C ILE A 270 17.95 -1.54 -8.70
N THR A 271 17.70 -2.53 -7.83
CA THR A 271 18.74 -3.09 -6.95
C THR A 271 19.98 -3.56 -7.70
N SER A 272 19.80 -4.22 -8.84
CA SER A 272 20.90 -4.71 -9.67
C SER A 272 21.67 -3.60 -10.39
N GLU A 273 21.07 -2.40 -10.52
CA GLU A 273 21.66 -1.24 -11.20
C GLU A 273 22.45 -0.35 -10.23
N LEU A 274 22.28 -0.50 -8.93
CA LEU A 274 23.05 0.25 -7.94
C LEU A 274 24.54 -0.14 -7.99
N THR A 275 25.39 0.88 -7.94
CA THR A 275 26.83 0.74 -7.72
C THR A 275 27.12 0.22 -6.31
N GLU A 276 28.29 -0.42 -6.12
CA GLU A 276 28.69 -0.92 -4.80
C GLU A 276 28.92 0.21 -3.79
N ASN A 277 29.39 1.38 -4.23
CA ASN A 277 29.56 2.53 -3.34
C ASN A 277 28.22 3.06 -2.82
N VAL A 278 27.18 3.15 -3.65
CA VAL A 278 25.83 3.54 -3.19
C VAL A 278 25.22 2.48 -2.26
N LYS A 279 25.45 1.20 -2.52
CA LYS A 279 25.02 0.12 -1.60
C LYS A 279 25.73 0.23 -0.26
N LYS A 280 27.04 0.44 -0.26
CA LYS A 280 27.84 0.64 0.95
C LYS A 280 27.37 1.87 1.73
N LEU A 281 27.13 2.99 1.04
CA LEU A 281 26.60 4.21 1.65
C LEU A 281 25.27 3.95 2.38
N ALA A 282 24.38 3.16 1.80
CA ALA A 282 23.11 2.79 2.44
C ALA A 282 23.32 1.89 3.68
N VAL A 283 24.29 0.97 3.64
CA VAL A 283 24.65 0.12 4.79
C VAL A 283 25.29 0.95 5.91
N ASP A 284 26.26 1.80 5.58
CA ASP A 284 26.91 2.70 6.51
C ASP A 284 25.89 3.62 7.21
N ALA A 285 24.88 4.10 6.45
CA ALA A 285 23.79 4.91 7.00
C ALA A 285 22.97 4.17 8.08
N ILE A 286 22.64 2.89 7.87
CA ILE A 286 21.97 2.08 8.88
C ILE A 286 22.87 1.85 10.10
N ASN A 287 24.14 1.51 9.86
CA ASN A 287 25.11 1.21 10.91
C ASN A 287 25.48 2.43 11.75
N ALA A 288 25.38 3.64 11.18
CA ALA A 288 25.59 4.90 11.89
C ALA A 288 24.54 5.17 12.99
N VAL A 289 23.36 4.53 12.95
CA VAL A 289 22.31 4.67 13.96
C VAL A 289 22.30 3.43 14.88
N PRO A 290 22.76 3.55 16.14
CA PRO A 290 22.83 2.42 17.06
C PRO A 290 21.47 1.75 17.27
N GLY A 291 21.42 0.43 17.15
CA GLY A 291 20.20 -0.37 17.36
C GLY A 291 19.18 -0.30 16.22
N LEU A 292 19.52 0.27 15.05
CA LEU A 292 18.59 0.34 13.91
C LEU A 292 18.45 -1.00 13.17
N HIS A 293 19.56 -1.65 12.81
CA HIS A 293 19.67 -2.96 12.14
C HIS A 293 18.91 -3.16 10.81
N GLN A 294 17.85 -2.41 10.52
CA GLN A 294 17.09 -2.47 9.29
C GLN A 294 16.29 -1.18 9.09
N GLY A 295 16.06 -0.80 7.84
CA GLY A 295 15.28 0.38 7.49
C GLY A 295 15.37 0.69 6.00
N ALA A 296 14.67 1.72 5.56
CA ALA A 296 14.91 2.29 4.24
C ALA A 296 15.74 3.57 4.36
N VAL A 297 16.75 3.69 3.52
CA VAL A 297 17.58 4.87 3.37
C VAL A 297 17.19 5.54 2.05
N ASP A 298 16.79 6.80 2.12
CA ASP A 298 16.56 7.60 0.92
C ASP A 298 17.86 8.31 0.55
N ILE A 299 18.38 8.01 -0.64
CA ILE A 299 19.65 8.51 -1.17
C ILE A 299 19.37 9.23 -2.48
N VAL A 300 19.96 10.42 -2.65
CA VAL A 300 20.12 11.01 -3.98
C VAL A 300 21.51 10.65 -4.47
N ALA A 301 21.58 10.02 -5.64
CA ALA A 301 22.85 9.65 -6.23
C ALA A 301 22.85 9.82 -7.75
N ASP A 302 24.00 10.14 -8.29
CA ASP A 302 24.30 9.95 -9.71
C ASP A 302 25.13 8.67 -9.86
N LEU A 303 24.50 7.61 -10.37
CA LEU A 303 25.15 6.31 -10.53
C LEU A 303 26.30 6.33 -11.56
N LYS A 304 26.39 7.36 -12.40
CA LYS A 304 27.49 7.50 -13.37
C LYS A 304 28.76 8.03 -12.72
N SER A 305 28.64 9.09 -11.92
CA SER A 305 29.76 9.64 -11.14
C SER A 305 30.01 8.87 -9.84
N ASP A 306 29.09 7.98 -9.47
CA ASP A 306 29.14 7.14 -8.27
C ASP A 306 29.19 7.95 -6.95
N ILE A 307 28.53 9.10 -6.97
CA ILE A 307 28.40 10.02 -5.83
C ILE A 307 26.98 9.92 -5.29
N GLY A 308 26.85 9.72 -3.97
CA GLY A 308 25.56 9.62 -3.28
C GLY A 308 25.51 10.39 -1.97
N TYR A 309 24.33 10.87 -1.62
CA TYR A 309 24.05 11.59 -0.38
C TYR A 309 22.81 11.05 0.30
N VAL A 310 22.93 10.72 1.59
CA VAL A 310 21.81 10.23 2.40
C VAL A 310 20.92 11.41 2.81
N LEU A 311 19.65 11.36 2.44
CA LEU A 311 18.66 12.40 2.74
C LEU A 311 17.87 12.13 4.01
N GLU A 312 17.39 10.89 4.18
CA GLU A 312 16.61 10.46 5.34
C GLU A 312 16.73 8.95 5.58
N ILE A 313 16.49 8.53 6.83
CA ILE A 313 16.38 7.12 7.21
C ILE A 313 14.98 6.86 7.78
N ASN A 314 14.31 5.85 7.25
CA ASN A 314 12.98 5.43 7.62
C ASN A 314 13.01 4.08 8.36
N SER A 315 12.97 4.12 9.70
CA SER A 315 12.97 2.90 10.54
C SER A 315 11.72 2.01 10.38
N LYS A 316 10.62 2.57 9.85
CA LYS A 316 9.35 1.87 9.61
C LYS A 316 8.88 2.06 8.16
N ALA A 317 9.73 1.66 7.22
CA ALA A 317 9.52 1.92 5.80
C ALA A 317 8.53 0.95 5.14
N GLN A 318 7.90 1.40 4.05
CA GLN A 318 6.99 0.58 3.27
C GLN A 318 7.76 -0.30 2.29
N ILE A 319 7.73 -1.63 2.47
CA ILE A 319 8.49 -2.56 1.61
C ILE A 319 7.76 -2.96 0.33
N SER A 320 6.45 -2.70 0.24
CA SER A 320 5.62 -3.23 -0.86
C SER A 320 5.97 -2.67 -2.24
N MET A 321 6.70 -1.55 -2.31
CA MET A 321 7.21 -1.02 -3.57
C MET A 321 8.35 -1.86 -4.16
N HIS A 322 9.09 -2.60 -3.32
CA HIS A 322 10.12 -3.55 -3.75
C HIS A 322 9.51 -4.89 -4.16
N THR A 323 8.42 -5.32 -3.52
CA THR A 323 7.76 -6.60 -3.83
C THR A 323 6.79 -6.53 -5.02
N PHE A 324 6.19 -5.36 -5.26
CA PHE A 324 5.25 -5.14 -6.37
C PHE A 324 5.61 -3.88 -7.17
N PRO A 325 6.82 -3.80 -7.75
CA PRO A 325 7.20 -2.67 -8.57
C PRO A 325 6.32 -2.61 -9.85
N GLU A 326 6.23 -1.44 -10.47
CA GLU A 326 5.57 -1.29 -11.78
C GLU A 326 6.49 -1.71 -12.92
N SER A 327 7.81 -1.62 -12.71
CA SER A 327 8.87 -2.00 -13.64
C SER A 327 10.08 -2.54 -12.89
N GLY A 328 10.84 -3.44 -13.50
CA GLY A 328 11.98 -4.12 -12.87
C GLY A 328 11.59 -5.44 -12.18
N THR A 329 12.56 -6.05 -11.51
CA THR A 329 12.41 -7.38 -10.88
C THR A 329 12.05 -7.24 -9.41
N ALA A 330 10.93 -7.82 -8.98
CA ALA A 330 10.54 -7.76 -7.58
C ALA A 330 11.58 -8.38 -6.64
N GLN A 331 11.80 -7.75 -5.49
CA GLN A 331 12.70 -8.20 -4.45
C GLN A 331 11.92 -8.82 -3.29
N ASP A 332 12.36 -9.99 -2.81
CA ASP A 332 11.74 -10.70 -1.69
C ASP A 332 12.22 -10.16 -0.33
N VAL A 333 11.93 -8.88 -0.11
CA VAL A 333 12.18 -8.20 1.17
C VAL A 333 11.49 -8.90 2.36
N PRO A 334 10.25 -9.42 2.25
CA PRO A 334 9.65 -10.23 3.31
C PRO A 334 10.51 -11.45 3.68
N SER A 335 10.99 -12.22 2.71
CA SER A 335 11.91 -13.35 2.97
C SER A 335 13.16 -12.89 3.69
N ALA A 336 13.79 -11.80 3.23
CA ALA A 336 15.02 -11.30 3.83
C ALA A 336 14.83 -10.86 5.30
N ILE A 337 13.68 -10.26 5.63
CA ILE A 337 13.32 -9.95 7.03
C ILE A 337 13.21 -11.23 7.83
N ILE A 338 12.52 -12.25 7.34
CA ILE A 338 12.38 -13.52 8.09
C ILE A 338 13.72 -14.24 8.24
N ASP A 339 14.58 -14.23 7.21
CA ASP A 339 15.95 -14.77 7.27
C ASP A 339 16.76 -14.11 8.40
N TYR A 340 16.65 -12.79 8.56
CA TYR A 340 17.40 -12.05 9.57
C TYR A 340 16.91 -12.27 11.00
N TYR A 341 15.60 -12.48 11.20
CA TYR A 341 15.02 -12.68 12.53
C TYR A 341 14.99 -14.16 12.96
N PHE A 342 14.85 -15.08 12.00
CA PHE A 342 14.69 -16.52 12.21
C PHE A 342 15.56 -17.31 11.20
N PRO A 343 16.90 -17.20 11.27
CA PRO A 343 17.82 -17.81 10.32
C PRO A 343 17.70 -19.33 10.24
N GLU A 344 17.25 -19.99 11.32
CA GLU A 344 16.99 -21.43 11.36
C GLU A 344 15.87 -21.88 10.40
N THR A 345 15.08 -20.94 9.87
CA THR A 345 13.97 -21.22 8.95
C THR A 345 14.32 -21.05 7.47
N VAL A 346 15.56 -20.68 7.12
CA VAL A 346 15.98 -20.44 5.72
C VAL A 346 15.71 -21.65 4.82
N ASN A 347 15.89 -22.87 5.35
CA ASN A 347 15.65 -24.11 4.60
C ASN A 347 14.16 -24.46 4.45
N ASN A 348 13.26 -23.77 5.18
CA ASN A 348 11.82 -24.03 5.17
C ASN A 348 11.05 -23.26 4.09
N LYS A 349 11.71 -22.40 3.29
CA LYS A 349 11.06 -21.55 2.27
C LYS A 349 10.23 -22.33 1.23
N LYS A 350 10.62 -23.57 0.94
CA LYS A 350 9.96 -24.40 -0.08
C LYS A 350 8.72 -25.14 0.42
N ILE A 351 8.40 -25.09 1.71
CA ILE A 351 7.45 -26.02 2.33
C ILE A 351 5.98 -25.72 1.98
N ASN A 352 5.63 -24.46 1.68
CA ASN A 352 4.21 -24.08 1.65
C ASN A 352 3.89 -22.92 0.69
N ASN A 353 3.06 -23.20 -0.32
CA ASN A 353 2.48 -22.16 -1.21
C ASN A 353 1.09 -21.65 -0.77
N SER A 354 0.52 -22.14 0.32
CA SER A 354 -0.78 -21.68 0.83
C SER A 354 -0.73 -20.24 1.36
N TYR A 355 -1.90 -19.64 1.58
CA TYR A 355 -2.03 -18.35 2.27
C TYR A 355 -3.26 -18.31 3.18
N PHE A 356 -3.16 -17.58 4.28
CA PHE A 356 -4.26 -17.47 5.26
C PHE A 356 -5.23 -16.32 4.92
N ASP A 357 -6.46 -16.44 5.43
CA ASP A 357 -7.52 -15.43 5.25
C ASP A 357 -7.30 -14.20 6.12
N PHE A 358 -6.67 -13.18 5.55
CA PHE A 358 -6.38 -11.94 6.27
C PHE A 358 -7.62 -11.13 6.64
N LYS A 359 -8.72 -11.26 5.89
CA LYS A 359 -9.97 -10.55 6.19
C LYS A 359 -10.55 -11.03 7.51
N SER A 360 -10.54 -12.34 7.71
CA SER A 360 -11.01 -12.99 8.94
C SER A 360 -10.13 -12.65 10.15
N VAL A 361 -8.87 -12.27 9.92
CA VAL A 361 -7.95 -11.74 10.95
C VAL A 361 -8.25 -10.28 11.27
N LEU A 362 -8.36 -9.42 10.25
CA LEU A 362 -8.46 -7.98 10.44
C LEU A 362 -9.84 -7.56 10.93
N LYS A 363 -10.93 -8.06 10.34
CA LYS A 363 -12.29 -7.55 10.64
C LYS A 363 -12.65 -7.61 12.13
N PRO A 364 -12.40 -8.72 12.85
CA PRO A 364 -12.70 -8.76 14.29
C PRO A 364 -11.87 -7.77 15.10
N LEU A 365 -10.59 -7.58 14.75
CA LEU A 365 -9.72 -6.57 15.36
C LEU A 365 -10.19 -5.15 15.04
N GLU A 366 -10.57 -4.89 13.79
CA GLU A 366 -11.01 -3.57 13.34
C GLU A 366 -12.34 -3.15 13.97
N ASN A 367 -13.22 -4.13 14.25
CA ASN A 367 -14.50 -3.93 14.91
C ASN A 367 -14.41 -3.99 16.44
N ASN A 368 -13.20 -4.09 17.02
CA ASN A 368 -12.97 -4.22 18.47
C ASN A 368 -13.71 -5.41 19.12
N LEU A 369 -14.02 -6.47 18.35
CA LEU A 369 -14.65 -7.68 18.89
C LEU A 369 -13.67 -8.51 19.71
N ILE A 370 -12.39 -8.44 19.36
CA ILE A 370 -11.29 -9.16 20.02
C ILE A 370 -10.04 -8.27 20.07
N LYS A 371 -9.17 -8.56 21.05
CA LYS A 371 -7.90 -7.86 21.23
C LYS A 371 -6.79 -8.42 20.36
N GLU A 372 -6.85 -9.73 20.06
CA GLU A 372 -5.81 -10.48 19.37
C GLU A 372 -6.36 -11.68 18.59
N VAL A 373 -5.62 -12.11 17.56
CA VAL A 373 -5.92 -13.25 16.69
C VAL A 373 -4.64 -14.04 16.42
N GLY A 374 -4.62 -15.31 16.81
CA GLY A 374 -3.59 -16.26 16.37
C GLY A 374 -3.92 -16.84 15.01
N ILE A 375 -2.92 -17.00 14.15
CA ILE A 375 -3.08 -17.71 12.87
C ILE A 375 -2.84 -19.20 13.11
N PRO A 376 -3.76 -20.10 12.70
CA PRO A 376 -3.54 -21.54 12.75
C PRO A 376 -2.26 -21.92 12.00
N SER A 377 -1.53 -22.95 12.43
CA SER A 377 -0.27 -23.35 11.79
C SER A 377 -0.44 -23.62 10.29
N ALA A 378 0.59 -23.26 9.51
CA ALA A 378 0.62 -23.61 8.10
C ALA A 378 0.63 -25.13 7.90
N PRO A 379 0.00 -25.65 6.82
CA PRO A 379 0.17 -27.03 6.42
C PRO A 379 1.65 -27.44 6.35
N LYS A 380 2.01 -28.57 6.96
CA LYS A 380 3.40 -29.07 7.00
C LYS A 380 3.92 -29.60 5.66
N LEU A 381 3.03 -29.93 4.73
CA LEU A 381 3.37 -30.48 3.41
C LEU A 381 2.86 -29.55 2.32
N ASN A 382 3.62 -29.45 1.23
CA ASN A 382 3.11 -28.88 -0.01
C ASN A 382 1.96 -29.76 -0.49
N TYR A 383 0.74 -29.26 -0.32
CA TYR A 383 -0.42 -29.90 -0.90
C TYR A 383 -0.35 -29.82 -2.42
N ASN A 384 -0.69 -30.92 -3.08
CA ASN A 384 -0.99 -30.86 -4.51
C ASN A 384 -2.17 -29.92 -4.70
N ALA A 385 -2.15 -29.15 -5.78
CA ALA A 385 -3.26 -28.31 -6.16
C ALA A 385 -3.65 -28.62 -7.60
N PHE A 386 -4.95 -28.61 -7.84
CA PHE A 386 -5.54 -28.92 -9.14
C PHE A 386 -6.57 -27.86 -9.50
N LYS A 387 -6.64 -27.57 -10.80
CA LYS A 387 -7.67 -26.74 -11.40
C LYS A 387 -8.60 -27.62 -12.20
N TYR A 388 -9.88 -27.59 -11.83
CA TYR A 388 -10.95 -28.21 -12.60
C TYR A 388 -11.72 -27.14 -13.36
N THR A 389 -12.07 -27.44 -14.62
CA THR A 389 -13.04 -26.66 -15.41
C THR A 389 -14.21 -27.57 -15.74
N ILE A 390 -15.39 -27.21 -15.25
CA ILE A 390 -16.63 -27.96 -15.41
C ILE A 390 -17.50 -27.26 -16.44
N CYS A 391 -17.85 -27.96 -17.52
CA CYS A 391 -18.65 -27.45 -18.63
C CYS A 391 -20.06 -28.07 -18.63
N GLY A 392 -21.02 -27.38 -19.24
CA GLY A 392 -22.42 -27.79 -19.32
C GLY A 392 -23.37 -26.89 -18.53
N LYS A 393 -24.53 -27.42 -18.12
CA LYS A 393 -25.52 -26.70 -17.30
C LYS A 393 -25.10 -26.71 -15.83
N VAL A 394 -24.08 -25.93 -15.49
CA VAL A 394 -23.44 -25.92 -14.15
C VAL A 394 -23.57 -24.60 -13.40
N GLN A 395 -23.99 -23.53 -14.07
CA GLN A 395 -24.31 -22.25 -13.41
C GLN A 395 -25.79 -22.14 -13.06
N ARG A 396 -26.10 -21.37 -12.01
CA ARG A 396 -27.47 -21.15 -11.48
C ARG A 396 -28.22 -22.44 -11.06
N VAL A 397 -27.50 -23.55 -10.89
CA VAL A 397 -28.05 -24.87 -10.50
C VAL A 397 -27.54 -25.33 -9.13
N GLY A 398 -26.91 -24.44 -8.36
CA GLY A 398 -26.37 -24.75 -7.03
C GLY A 398 -25.00 -25.43 -7.02
N TYR A 399 -24.35 -25.62 -8.18
CA TYR A 399 -23.08 -26.34 -8.31
C TYR A 399 -21.98 -25.84 -7.38
N ARG A 400 -21.74 -24.53 -7.31
CA ARG A 400 -20.71 -23.95 -6.41
C ARG A 400 -20.95 -24.25 -4.93
N ASN A 401 -22.20 -24.17 -4.47
CA ASN A 401 -22.54 -24.49 -3.08
C ASN A 401 -22.34 -25.99 -2.80
N TRP A 402 -22.65 -26.84 -3.77
CA TRP A 402 -22.42 -28.27 -3.68
C TRP A 402 -20.92 -28.59 -3.59
N VAL A 403 -20.08 -27.98 -4.45
CA VAL A 403 -18.61 -28.12 -4.41
C VAL A 403 -18.06 -27.72 -3.04
N VAL A 404 -18.49 -26.58 -2.47
CA VAL A 404 -18.02 -26.13 -1.14
C VAL A 404 -18.35 -27.14 -0.06
N LYS A 405 -19.55 -27.75 -0.08
CA LYS A 405 -19.92 -28.79 0.88
C LYS A 405 -19.03 -30.02 0.76
N LYS A 406 -18.75 -30.47 -0.46
CA LYS A 406 -17.91 -31.65 -0.73
C LYS A 406 -16.44 -31.40 -0.35
N ALA A 407 -15.89 -30.27 -0.78
CA ALA A 407 -14.54 -29.87 -0.39
C ALA A 407 -14.39 -29.70 1.13
N GLY A 408 -15.39 -29.12 1.80
CA GLY A 408 -15.40 -28.97 3.25
C GLY A 408 -15.41 -30.32 3.99
N ALA A 409 -16.23 -31.27 3.54
CA ALA A 409 -16.26 -32.63 4.12
C ALA A 409 -14.90 -33.35 4.01
N LEU A 410 -14.17 -33.10 2.92
CA LEU A 410 -12.83 -33.64 2.68
C LEU A 410 -11.70 -32.75 3.23
N GLN A 411 -12.02 -31.70 3.99
CA GLN A 411 -11.05 -30.75 4.55
C GLN A 411 -10.09 -30.15 3.49
N LEU A 412 -10.60 -29.96 2.28
CA LEU A 412 -9.85 -29.39 1.16
C LEU A 412 -9.89 -27.87 1.20
N ASN A 413 -8.86 -27.27 0.62
CA ASN A 413 -8.64 -25.84 0.55
C ASN A 413 -8.84 -25.35 -0.88
N GLY A 414 -9.14 -24.06 -1.06
CA GLY A 414 -9.23 -23.41 -2.37
C GLY A 414 -10.52 -22.67 -2.59
N PHE A 415 -11.02 -22.67 -3.82
CA PHE A 415 -12.20 -21.91 -4.17
C PHE A 415 -12.94 -22.45 -5.39
N VAL A 416 -14.17 -21.99 -5.55
CA VAL A 416 -14.98 -22.22 -6.74
C VAL A 416 -15.58 -20.92 -7.27
N GLN A 417 -15.58 -20.74 -8.59
CA GLN A 417 -16.11 -19.55 -9.25
C GLN A 417 -16.81 -19.87 -10.57
N ASN A 418 -17.71 -18.98 -10.98
CA ASN A 418 -18.28 -19.02 -12.32
C ASN A 418 -17.32 -18.31 -13.28
N ILE A 419 -17.24 -18.80 -14.51
CA ILE A 419 -16.55 -18.14 -15.63
C ILE A 419 -17.57 -17.59 -16.62
N GLU A 420 -17.22 -16.51 -17.31
CA GLU A 420 -18.12 -15.80 -18.23
C GLU A 420 -18.64 -16.70 -19.37
N ASN A 421 -17.86 -17.69 -19.79
CA ASN A 421 -18.24 -18.66 -20.83
C ASN A 421 -19.30 -19.69 -20.40
N GLY A 422 -19.84 -19.60 -19.18
CA GLY A 422 -20.84 -20.54 -18.66
C GLY A 422 -20.28 -21.71 -17.86
N SER A 423 -18.96 -21.94 -17.86
CA SER A 423 -18.31 -22.99 -17.07
C SER A 423 -18.17 -22.63 -15.59
N VAL A 424 -17.86 -23.62 -14.76
CA VAL A 424 -17.45 -23.43 -13.36
C VAL A 424 -15.99 -23.83 -13.21
N GLN A 425 -15.18 -22.99 -12.57
CA GLN A 425 -13.80 -23.30 -12.24
C GLN A 425 -13.65 -23.60 -10.76
N ILE A 426 -12.91 -24.66 -10.44
CA ILE A 426 -12.59 -25.09 -9.09
C ILE A 426 -11.07 -25.11 -8.95
N ILE A 427 -10.52 -24.42 -7.96
CA ILE A 427 -9.14 -24.62 -7.51
C ILE A 427 -9.21 -25.35 -6.19
N VAL A 428 -8.56 -26.50 -6.09
CA VAL A 428 -8.59 -27.33 -4.88
C VAL A 428 -7.19 -27.79 -4.50
N SER A 429 -6.90 -27.82 -3.20
CA SER A 429 -5.63 -28.28 -2.67
C SER A 429 -5.80 -28.99 -1.32
N GLY A 430 -5.07 -30.08 -1.13
CA GLY A 430 -5.11 -30.86 0.11
C GLY A 430 -4.19 -32.07 0.09
N LYS A 431 -4.45 -33.00 1.02
CA LYS A 431 -3.77 -34.30 1.06
C LYS A 431 -4.13 -35.12 -0.18
N LYS A 432 -3.18 -35.93 -0.66
CA LYS A 432 -3.32 -36.77 -1.87
C LYS A 432 -4.63 -37.58 -1.86
N ASN A 433 -4.87 -38.37 -0.81
CA ASN A 433 -6.06 -39.23 -0.72
C ASN A 433 -7.37 -38.43 -0.78
N ASN A 434 -7.44 -37.27 -0.12
CA ASN A 434 -8.63 -36.42 -0.13
C ASN A 434 -8.86 -35.79 -1.53
N LEU A 435 -7.79 -35.52 -2.27
CA LEU A 435 -7.88 -35.02 -3.65
C LEU A 435 -8.34 -36.11 -4.61
N GLU A 436 -7.87 -37.35 -4.45
CA GLU A 436 -8.32 -38.51 -5.24
C GLU A 436 -9.82 -38.80 -5.00
N GLU A 437 -10.28 -38.68 -3.76
CA GLU A 437 -11.71 -38.81 -3.46
C GLU A 437 -12.52 -37.65 -4.06
N PHE A 438 -12.00 -36.43 -4.01
CA PHE A 438 -12.65 -35.28 -4.61
C PHE A 438 -12.74 -35.37 -6.14
N ASP A 439 -11.69 -35.87 -6.79
CA ASP A 439 -11.65 -36.09 -8.23
C ASP A 439 -12.77 -37.04 -8.68
N LYS A 440 -12.95 -38.17 -7.98
CA LYS A 440 -14.08 -39.08 -8.21
C LYS A 440 -15.43 -38.39 -8.03
N ILE A 441 -15.59 -37.62 -6.95
CA ILE A 441 -16.86 -36.91 -6.69
C ILE A 441 -17.18 -35.92 -7.82
N ILE A 442 -16.21 -35.13 -8.28
CA ILE A 442 -16.44 -34.11 -9.31
C ILE A 442 -16.67 -34.73 -10.70
N SER A 443 -16.02 -35.86 -10.98
CA SER A 443 -16.14 -36.56 -12.26
C SER A 443 -17.41 -37.41 -12.36
N ASP A 444 -17.78 -38.11 -11.29
CA ASP A 444 -18.85 -39.11 -11.34
C ASP A 444 -20.20 -38.57 -10.86
N THR A 445 -20.20 -37.44 -10.13
CA THR A 445 -21.41 -36.93 -9.48
C THR A 445 -21.63 -35.43 -9.70
N ALA A 446 -22.90 -35.03 -9.65
CA ALA A 446 -23.30 -33.64 -9.77
C ALA A 446 -24.57 -33.37 -8.93
N PRO A 447 -24.85 -32.11 -8.54
CA PRO A 447 -26.12 -31.79 -7.93
C PRO A 447 -27.27 -31.99 -8.93
N ARG A 448 -28.44 -32.44 -8.45
CA ARG A 448 -29.61 -32.85 -9.25
C ARG A 448 -30.03 -31.89 -10.38
N LYS A 449 -29.81 -30.58 -10.23
CA LYS A 449 -30.18 -29.57 -11.23
C LYS A 449 -29.10 -29.32 -12.30
N ALA A 450 -27.90 -29.85 -12.10
CA ALA A 450 -26.78 -29.69 -13.01
C ALA A 450 -26.74 -30.78 -14.07
N ASN A 451 -26.27 -30.43 -15.25
CA ASN A 451 -25.90 -31.39 -16.29
C ASN A 451 -24.45 -31.10 -16.70
N VAL A 452 -23.52 -31.95 -16.27
CA VAL A 452 -22.09 -31.82 -16.57
C VAL A 452 -21.84 -32.49 -17.92
N GLN A 453 -21.23 -31.75 -18.84
CA GLN A 453 -20.88 -32.26 -20.17
C GLN A 453 -19.42 -32.67 -20.27
N ASP A 454 -18.54 -31.91 -19.61
CA ASP A 454 -17.10 -32.13 -19.66
C ASP A 454 -16.44 -31.62 -18.37
N VAL A 455 -15.36 -32.29 -17.97
CA VAL A 455 -14.55 -32.00 -16.79
C VAL A 455 -13.09 -32.11 -17.19
N THR A 456 -12.39 -30.99 -17.24
CA THR A 456 -10.95 -30.96 -17.47
C THR A 456 -10.23 -30.72 -16.14
N CYS A 457 -9.14 -31.45 -15.88
CA CYS A 457 -8.30 -31.26 -14.70
C CYS A 457 -6.85 -30.99 -15.12
N GLU A 458 -6.22 -29.97 -14.52
CA GLU A 458 -4.80 -29.67 -14.71
C GLU A 458 -4.10 -29.35 -13.38
N LYS A 459 -2.79 -29.56 -13.33
CA LYS A 459 -1.99 -29.22 -12.15
C LYS A 459 -1.96 -27.71 -11.95
N TYR A 460 -2.18 -27.28 -10.72
CA TYR A 460 -2.15 -25.87 -10.33
C TYR A 460 -0.89 -25.58 -9.50
N SER A 461 -0.07 -24.63 -9.94
CA SER A 461 1.22 -24.31 -9.31
C SER A 461 1.22 -23.04 -8.47
N ARG A 462 0.13 -22.27 -8.49
CA ARG A 462 0.00 -20.99 -7.79
C ARG A 462 -0.51 -21.17 -6.35
N PRO A 463 -0.34 -20.15 -5.48
CA PRO A 463 -0.83 -20.17 -4.11
C PRO A 463 -2.33 -20.48 -3.95
N VAL A 464 -2.69 -21.23 -2.90
CA VAL A 464 -4.08 -21.59 -2.59
C VAL A 464 -4.46 -21.13 -1.18
N LYS A 465 -5.62 -20.47 -1.05
CA LYS A 465 -6.13 -19.99 0.24
C LYS A 465 -6.43 -21.16 1.17
N LEU A 466 -6.15 -21.04 2.47
CA LEU A 466 -6.70 -21.95 3.46
C LEU A 466 -8.21 -21.80 3.65
N GLY A 467 -8.89 -22.94 3.77
CA GLY A 467 -10.33 -23.02 3.71
C GLY A 467 -10.85 -23.02 2.26
N PHE A 468 -12.15 -23.21 2.11
CA PHE A 468 -12.79 -23.30 0.80
C PHE A 468 -13.87 -22.22 0.64
N GLU A 469 -13.79 -21.41 -0.42
CA GLU A 469 -14.74 -20.31 -0.62
C GLU A 469 -15.36 -20.23 -2.01
N ILE A 470 -16.49 -19.52 -2.10
CA ILE A 470 -17.10 -19.16 -3.37
C ILE A 470 -16.59 -17.78 -3.77
N ILE A 471 -15.77 -17.70 -4.82
CA ILE A 471 -15.44 -16.41 -5.42
C ILE A 471 -16.64 -15.96 -6.25
N ARG A 472 -17.09 -14.75 -5.93
CA ARG A 472 -18.10 -14.04 -6.72
C ARG A 472 -17.36 -12.96 -7.50
N PRO A 473 -17.59 -12.82 -8.82
CA PRO A 473 -17.01 -11.72 -9.56
C PRO A 473 -17.38 -10.41 -8.87
N ASN A 474 -16.45 -9.45 -8.88
CA ASN A 474 -16.79 -8.09 -8.49
C ASN A 474 -17.92 -7.60 -9.39
N LEU A 475 -18.73 -6.67 -8.87
CA LEU A 475 -19.70 -5.94 -9.68
C LEU A 475 -18.97 -5.38 -10.92
N THR A 476 -19.55 -5.59 -12.10
CA THR A 476 -19.00 -5.04 -13.35
C THR A 476 -18.92 -3.53 -13.26
N GLU A 477 -18.06 -2.89 -14.06
CA GLU A 477 -17.93 -1.42 -14.06
C GLU A 477 -19.30 -0.75 -14.30
N LYS A 478 -20.14 -1.30 -15.19
CA LYS A 478 -21.55 -0.90 -15.35
C LYS A 478 -22.40 -1.04 -14.08
N GLN A 479 -22.24 -2.13 -13.34
CA GLN A 479 -22.96 -2.33 -12.07
C GLN A 479 -22.47 -1.39 -10.98
N VAL A 480 -21.15 -1.14 -10.92
CA VAL A 480 -20.55 -0.17 -10.01
C VAL A 480 -21.00 1.25 -10.37
N ASP A 481 -20.98 1.63 -11.64
CA ASP A 481 -21.44 2.93 -12.14
C ASP A 481 -22.94 3.13 -11.87
N ARG A 482 -23.75 2.09 -12.08
CA ARG A 482 -25.17 2.09 -11.70
C ARG A 482 -25.33 2.34 -10.21
N LEU A 483 -24.61 1.61 -9.37
CA LEU A 483 -24.67 1.76 -7.92
C LEU A 483 -24.15 3.13 -7.47
N ILE A 484 -23.12 3.67 -8.12
CA ILE A 484 -22.61 5.04 -7.88
C ILE A 484 -23.68 6.06 -8.24
N TYR A 485 -24.33 5.92 -9.39
CA TYR A 485 -25.41 6.79 -9.84
C TYR A 485 -26.61 6.73 -8.88
N GLU A 486 -27.04 5.52 -8.50
CA GLU A 486 -28.07 5.29 -7.49
C GLU A 486 -27.68 5.94 -6.16
N ASN A 487 -26.42 5.82 -5.71
CA ASN A 487 -25.94 6.44 -4.48
C ASN A 487 -25.92 7.98 -4.55
N ILE A 488 -25.53 8.55 -5.69
CA ILE A 488 -25.57 10.01 -5.93
C ILE A 488 -27.02 10.50 -5.92
N SER A 489 -27.93 9.77 -6.57
CA SER A 489 -29.37 10.07 -6.59
C SER A 489 -29.95 10.03 -5.17
N LEU A 490 -29.69 8.95 -4.42
CA LEU A 490 -30.11 8.80 -3.03
C LEU A 490 -29.56 9.90 -2.12
N LYS A 491 -28.29 10.32 -2.29
CA LYS A 491 -27.73 11.46 -1.54
C LYS A 491 -28.43 12.78 -1.87
N LYS A 492 -28.81 13.00 -3.14
CA LYS A 492 -29.56 14.17 -3.56
C LYS A 492 -30.96 14.18 -2.96
N GLU A 493 -31.61 13.02 -2.94
CA GLU A 493 -32.91 12.82 -2.31
C GLU A 493 -32.86 13.02 -0.80
N TYR A 494 -31.87 12.43 -0.11
CA TYR A 494 -31.62 12.64 1.31
C TYR A 494 -31.46 14.13 1.66
N ARG A 495 -30.69 14.89 0.87
CA ARG A 495 -30.55 16.35 1.05
C ARG A 495 -31.87 17.10 0.87
N LYS A 496 -32.71 16.70 -0.09
CA LYS A 496 -34.05 17.29 -0.26
C LYS A 496 -34.93 16.99 0.96
N LEU A 497 -34.91 15.75 1.44
CA LEU A 497 -35.66 15.33 2.62
C LEU A 497 -35.20 16.11 3.86
N LEU A 498 -33.89 16.27 4.05
CA LEU A 498 -33.30 17.04 5.15
C LEU A 498 -33.75 18.51 5.13
N LYS A 499 -33.79 19.14 3.94
CA LYS A 499 -34.33 20.50 3.80
C LYS A 499 -35.82 20.57 4.13
N LYS A 500 -36.62 19.59 3.71
CA LYS A 500 -38.05 19.50 4.03
C LYS A 500 -38.25 19.32 5.54
N TYR A 501 -37.50 18.41 6.16
CA TYR A 501 -37.48 18.19 7.61
C TYR A 501 -37.16 19.47 8.36
N ASN A 502 -36.09 20.18 8.00
CA ASN A 502 -35.71 21.43 8.65
C ASN A 502 -36.77 22.54 8.48
N ARG A 503 -37.47 22.59 7.33
CA ARG A 503 -38.59 23.53 7.13
C ARG A 503 -39.78 23.18 8.03
N VAL A 504 -40.13 21.90 8.13
CA VAL A 504 -41.20 21.41 9.02
C VAL A 504 -40.84 21.70 10.47
N LEU A 505 -39.60 21.40 10.89
CA LEU A 505 -39.09 21.69 12.23
C LEU A 505 -39.17 23.20 12.55
N LYS A 506 -38.78 24.06 11.60
CA LYS A 506 -38.88 25.51 11.77
C LYS A 506 -40.33 25.98 11.89
N LYS A 507 -41.25 25.44 11.08
CA LYS A 507 -42.69 25.72 11.20
C LYS A 507 -43.25 25.23 12.54
N TYR A 508 -42.92 24.00 12.94
CA TYR A 508 -43.32 23.42 14.22
C TYR A 508 -42.85 24.30 15.40
N ASN A 509 -41.58 24.68 15.41
CA ASN A 509 -41.02 25.58 16.43
C ASN A 509 -41.66 26.98 16.40
N SER A 510 -42.04 27.48 15.23
CA SER A 510 -42.78 28.74 15.09
C SER A 510 -44.20 28.63 15.63
N VAL A 511 -44.89 27.51 15.39
CA VAL A 511 -46.22 27.23 15.92
C VAL A 511 -46.15 27.15 17.44
N LEU A 512 -45.21 26.39 18.01
CA LEU A 512 -44.98 26.30 19.46
C LEU A 512 -44.77 27.68 20.11
N LYS A 513 -44.12 28.61 19.40
CA LYS A 513 -43.83 29.96 19.91
C LYS A 513 -44.93 30.98 19.63
N SER A 514 -45.93 30.65 18.81
CA SER A 514 -46.99 31.57 18.42
C SER A 514 -47.93 31.90 19.58
N ARG A 515 -48.50 33.11 19.59
CA ARG A 515 -49.45 33.56 20.62
C ARG A 515 -50.72 32.71 20.65
N ALA A 516 -51.21 32.28 19.48
CA ALA A 516 -52.37 31.40 19.36
C ALA A 516 -52.14 30.01 19.98
N TRP A 517 -50.94 29.42 19.80
CA TRP A 517 -50.61 28.14 20.42
C TRP A 517 -50.46 28.24 21.94
N LYS A 518 -49.87 29.35 22.42
CA LYS A 518 -49.75 29.67 23.86
C LYS A 518 -51.09 30.00 24.51
N SER A 519 -52.02 30.65 23.81
CA SER A 519 -53.34 31.00 24.36
C SER A 519 -54.28 29.78 24.49
N ILE A 520 -54.04 28.71 23.72
CA ILE A 520 -54.81 27.46 23.79
C ILE A 520 -54.14 26.44 24.75
N GLU A 521 -52.98 26.76 25.32
CA GLU A 521 -52.24 25.90 26.28
C GLU A 521 -53.07 25.57 27.52
N PHE A 522 -53.87 26.54 28.01
CA PHE A 522 -54.82 26.35 29.10
C PHE A 522 -55.90 25.30 28.76
N PHE A 523 -56.50 25.38 27.56
CA PHE A 523 -57.52 24.42 27.10
C PHE A 523 -56.95 23.02 26.82
N ARG A 524 -55.67 22.92 26.41
CA ARG A 524 -55.01 21.62 26.16
C ARG A 524 -54.67 20.87 27.44
N LYS A 525 -54.36 21.59 28.53
CA LYS A 525 -54.20 20.99 29.87
C LYS A 525 -55.54 20.50 30.44
N LEU A 526 -56.66 21.16 30.10
CA LEU A 526 -58.01 20.76 30.47
C LEU A 526 -58.56 19.55 29.69
N LEU A 527 -58.17 19.38 28.42
CA LEU A 527 -58.69 18.31 27.53
C LEU A 527 -57.87 17.00 27.53
N GLY A 528 -56.88 16.86 28.41
CA GLY A 528 -56.30 15.56 28.78
C GLY A 528 -55.86 14.65 27.62
N ARG A 529 -55.01 15.12 26.70
CA ARG A 529 -54.22 14.20 25.85
C ARG A 529 -52.75 14.64 25.82
N SER A 530 -51.93 13.82 26.47
CA SER A 530 -50.46 13.82 26.51
C SER A 530 -49.83 13.86 25.12
#